data_AF-A0AA38U5F5-F1
#
_entry.id   AF-A0AA38U5F5-F1
#
_cell.length_a   1.000
_cell.length_b   1.000
_cell.length_c   1.000
_cell.angle_alpha   90.00
_cell.angle_beta   90.00
_cell.angle_gamma   90.00
#
_symmetry.space_group_name_H-M   'P 1'
#
loop_
_entity.id
_entity.type
_entity.pdbx_description
1 polymer ?
#
loop_
_entity_poly.entity_id
_entity_poly.type
_entity_poly.pdbx_seq_one_letter_code
_entity_poly.pdbx_strand_id
1 'polypeptide(L)'
;GCRAARLRVIFRLPQLVLNSGFLVNAPARWPKEHLAYVTWYSRFKSSPDPSTGMYKVEPVIGSNGVPQGAIVPLANIRQNCMLVPSKKSWDKHWNSDNILDECPSFFVNNLQTKYSYQTIY
;
A
#
# COMPACT_ATOMS: atom_id res chain seq x y z
N GLY A 1 -8.33 -9.71 7.97
CA GLY A 1 -8.49 -8.24 8.14
C GLY A 1 -7.81 -7.52 7.00
N CYS A 2 -8.31 -6.36 6.61
CA CYS A 2 -7.70 -5.50 5.59
C CYS A 2 -6.47 -4.78 6.16
N ARG A 3 -5.58 -4.31 5.27
CA ARG A 3 -4.38 -3.56 5.63
C ARG A 3 -4.15 -2.46 4.60
N ALA A 4 -3.80 -1.26 5.05
CA ALA A 4 -3.44 -0.17 4.17
C ALA A 4 -2.05 -0.42 3.52
N ALA A 5 -1.94 -0.07 2.25
CA ALA A 5 -0.70 -0.16 1.49
C ALA A 5 -0.65 0.96 0.45
N ARG A 6 0.55 1.39 0.07
CA ARG A 6 0.76 2.29 -1.07
C ARG A 6 1.02 1.47 -2.31
N LEU A 7 0.20 1.67 -3.33
CA LEU A 7 0.41 1.09 -4.66
C LEU A 7 1.56 1.81 -5.37
N ARG A 8 2.53 1.05 -5.88
CA ARG A 8 3.70 1.59 -6.60
C ARG A 8 3.64 1.32 -8.09
N VAL A 9 3.27 0.11 -8.48
CA VAL A 9 3.13 -0.26 -9.90
C VAL A 9 2.12 -1.39 -10.07
N ILE A 10 1.34 -1.32 -11.15
CA ILE A 10 0.51 -2.42 -11.66
C ILE A 10 1.21 -2.98 -12.88
N PHE A 11 1.34 -4.30 -12.95
CA PHE A 11 2.06 -4.95 -14.04
C PHE A 11 1.51 -6.36 -14.31
N ARG A 12 1.97 -6.95 -15.41
CA ARG A 12 1.80 -8.38 -15.71
C ARG A 12 3.18 -8.96 -15.96
N LEU A 13 3.34 -10.23 -15.60
CA LEU A 13 4.54 -10.96 -15.98
C LEU A 13 4.49 -11.28 -17.49
N PRO A 14 5.64 -11.23 -18.19
CA PRO A 14 5.67 -11.53 -19.61
C PRO A 14 5.37 -13.01 -19.86
N GLN A 15 4.79 -13.30 -21.02
CA GLN A 15 4.51 -14.68 -21.44
C GLN A 15 5.75 -15.38 -22.04
N LEU A 16 6.71 -14.59 -22.51
CA LEU A 16 7.99 -15.05 -23.04
C LEU A 16 9.12 -14.42 -22.22
N VAL A 17 10.13 -15.22 -21.89
CA VAL A 17 11.33 -14.76 -21.19
C VAL A 17 12.56 -15.07 -22.01
N LEU A 18 13.56 -14.20 -21.93
CA LEU A 18 14.85 -14.44 -22.57
C LEU A 18 15.64 -15.44 -21.71
N ASN A 19 15.98 -16.59 -22.29
CA ASN A 19 16.82 -17.59 -21.65
C ASN A 19 17.92 -18.01 -22.63
N SER A 20 19.19 -17.82 -22.24
CA SER A 20 20.36 -18.11 -23.08
C SER A 20 20.29 -17.51 -24.50
N GLY A 21 19.75 -16.29 -24.64
CA GLY A 21 19.63 -15.58 -25.91
C GLY A 21 18.42 -15.94 -26.78
N PHE A 22 17.59 -16.91 -26.34
CA PHE A 22 16.37 -17.31 -27.05
C PHE A 22 15.12 -16.94 -26.24
N LEU A 23 14.03 -16.60 -26.94
CA LEU A 23 12.73 -16.41 -26.31
C LEU A 23 12.10 -17.77 -26.03
N VAL A 24 11.82 -18.05 -24.77
CA VAL A 24 11.15 -19.27 -24.31
C VAL A 24 9.87 -18.92 -23.55
N ASN A 25 8.92 -19.85 -23.49
CA ASN A 25 7.72 -19.67 -22.69
C ASN A 25 8.07 -19.43 -21.21
N ALA A 26 7.43 -18.44 -20.61
CA ALA A 26 7.55 -18.18 -19.18
C ALA A 26 7.10 -19.41 -18.37
N PRO A 27 7.66 -19.63 -17.17
CA PRO A 27 7.30 -20.76 -16.33
C PRO A 27 5.78 -20.86 -16.13
N ALA A 28 5.20 -22.05 -16.32
CA ALA A 28 3.75 -22.25 -16.23
C ALA A 28 3.15 -21.85 -14.86
N ARG A 29 3.98 -21.91 -13.80
CA ARG A 29 3.62 -21.49 -12.44
C ARG A 29 3.49 -19.98 -12.25
N TRP A 30 3.93 -19.16 -13.21
CA TRP A 30 3.83 -17.71 -13.09
C TRP A 30 2.37 -17.27 -13.21
N PRO A 31 1.90 -16.37 -12.32
CA PRO A 31 0.57 -15.82 -12.42
C PRO A 31 0.41 -15.06 -13.74
N LYS A 32 -0.70 -15.34 -14.45
CA LYS A 32 -1.05 -14.70 -15.72
C LYS A 32 -1.93 -13.46 -15.54
N GLU A 33 -2.44 -13.27 -14.33
CA GLU A 33 -3.28 -12.14 -13.93
C GLU A 33 -2.47 -10.85 -13.73
N HIS A 34 -3.18 -9.74 -13.50
CA HIS A 34 -2.53 -8.48 -13.13
C HIS A 34 -2.03 -8.57 -11.69
N LEU A 35 -0.82 -8.07 -11.49
CA LEU A 35 -0.15 -7.97 -10.20
C LEU A 35 0.03 -6.51 -9.83
N ALA A 36 0.23 -6.28 -8.54
CA ALA A 36 0.57 -4.98 -7.98
C ALA A 36 1.77 -5.12 -7.05
N TYR A 37 2.75 -4.23 -7.20
CA TYR A 37 3.76 -4.02 -6.18
C TYR A 37 3.27 -2.92 -5.22
N VAL A 38 3.23 -3.26 -3.93
CA VAL A 38 2.76 -2.38 -2.87
C VAL A 38 3.80 -2.27 -1.77
N THR A 39 3.86 -1.12 -1.09
CA THR A 39 4.59 -0.95 0.17
C THR A 39 3.61 -0.85 1.33
N TRP A 40 3.91 -1.52 2.43
CA TRP A 40 2.94 -1.68 3.53
C TRP A 40 2.97 -0.52 4.52
N TYR A 41 1.80 -0.12 4.99
CA TYR A 41 1.65 0.59 6.26
C TYR A 41 1.47 -0.41 7.42
N SER A 42 1.61 0.04 8.66
CA SER A 42 1.39 -0.79 9.85
C SER A 42 -0.05 -1.33 9.88
N ARG A 43 -0.25 -2.45 10.60
CA ARG A 43 -1.61 -3.00 10.77
C ARG A 43 -2.42 -2.03 11.63
N PHE A 44 -3.74 -1.97 11.38
CA PHE A 44 -4.65 -1.26 12.26
C PHE A 44 -4.55 -1.83 13.67
N LYS A 45 -4.43 -0.94 14.66
CA LYS A 45 -4.52 -1.30 16.08
C LYS A 45 -5.94 -1.77 16.39
N SER A 46 -6.11 -2.46 17.51
CA SER A 46 -7.43 -2.94 17.94
C SER A 46 -8.44 -1.82 18.20
N SER A 47 -7.96 -0.61 18.53
CA SER A 47 -8.78 0.57 18.74
C SER A 47 -8.29 1.76 17.90
N PRO A 48 -9.21 2.63 17.44
CA PRO A 48 -8.85 3.88 16.77
C PRO A 48 -8.26 4.89 17.76
N ASP A 49 -7.67 5.95 17.22
CA ASP A 49 -7.20 7.08 18.00
C ASP A 49 -8.39 7.78 18.71
N PRO A 50 -8.33 8.00 20.04
CA PRO A 50 -9.47 8.55 20.79
C PRO A 50 -9.85 9.98 20.40
N SER A 51 -8.92 10.77 19.88
CA SER A 51 -9.16 12.18 19.55
C SER A 51 -9.77 12.37 18.16
N THR A 52 -9.45 11.48 17.22
CA THR A 52 -9.89 11.58 15.83
C THR A 52 -10.91 10.52 15.43
N GLY A 53 -11.03 9.41 16.17
CA GLY A 53 -11.84 8.25 15.79
C GLY A 53 -11.29 7.46 14.59
N MET A 54 -10.09 7.80 14.11
CA MET A 54 -9.45 7.18 12.94
C MET A 54 -8.28 6.27 13.35
N TYR A 55 -7.92 5.32 12.48
CA TYR A 55 -6.78 4.44 12.74
C TYR A 55 -5.49 5.08 12.28
N LYS A 56 -4.52 5.21 13.20
CA LYS A 56 -3.18 5.67 12.88
C LYS A 56 -2.35 4.53 12.26
N VAL A 57 -1.68 4.83 11.15
CA VAL A 57 -0.79 3.91 10.43
C VAL A 57 0.53 4.59 10.08
N GLU A 58 1.59 3.78 9.96
CA GLU A 58 2.97 4.21 9.74
C GLU A 58 3.60 3.36 8.62
N PRO A 59 4.42 3.92 7.71
CA PRO A 59 5.14 3.10 6.73
C PRO A 59 5.96 2.03 7.45
N VAL A 60 5.84 0.76 7.03
CA VAL A 60 6.68 -0.30 7.61
C VAL A 60 8.01 -0.31 6.90
N ILE A 61 9.07 -0.05 7.66
CA ILE A 61 10.44 -0.04 7.18
C ILE A 61 11.10 -1.38 7.54
N GLY A 62 11.71 -2.03 6.54
CA GLY A 62 12.46 -3.27 6.73
C GLY A 62 13.80 -3.04 7.44
N SER A 63 14.48 -4.13 7.81
CA SER A 63 15.81 -4.07 8.45
C SER A 63 16.89 -3.39 7.60
N ASN A 64 16.67 -3.30 6.29
CA ASN A 64 17.53 -2.61 5.33
C ASN A 64 17.23 -1.11 5.18
N GLY A 65 16.31 -0.55 5.97
CA GLY A 65 15.92 0.86 5.88
C GLY A 65 14.99 1.21 4.72
N VAL A 66 14.53 0.22 3.94
CA VAL A 66 13.64 0.43 2.78
C VAL A 66 12.19 0.07 3.15
N PRO A 67 11.16 0.74 2.59
CA PRO A 67 9.78 0.34 2.79
C PRO A 67 9.54 -1.14 2.45
N GLN A 68 8.89 -1.85 3.37
CA GLN A 68 8.59 -3.27 3.21
C GLN A 68 7.56 -3.45 2.09
N GLY A 69 8.02 -4.01 0.97
CA GLY A 69 7.21 -4.25 -0.22
C GLY A 69 6.69 -5.68 -0.35
N ALA A 70 5.64 -5.87 -1.15
CA ALA A 70 5.17 -7.17 -1.61
C ALA A 70 4.56 -7.08 -3.01
N ILE A 71 4.62 -8.20 -3.74
CA ILE A 71 3.85 -8.38 -4.98
C ILE A 71 2.57 -9.13 -4.60
N VAL A 72 1.42 -8.58 -4.95
CA VAL A 72 0.11 -9.16 -4.70
C VAL A 72 -0.70 -9.25 -5.99
N PRO A 73 -1.62 -10.22 -6.15
CA PRO A 73 -2.65 -10.16 -7.18
C PRO A 73 -3.41 -8.84 -7.10
N LEU A 74 -3.67 -8.20 -8.24
CA LEU A 74 -4.40 -6.93 -8.29
C LEU A 74 -5.81 -7.09 -7.70
N ALA A 75 -6.42 -8.26 -7.88
CA ALA A 75 -7.74 -8.61 -7.32
C ALA A 75 -7.78 -8.59 -5.78
N ASN A 76 -6.63 -8.61 -5.10
CA ASN A 76 -6.56 -8.51 -3.64
C ASN A 76 -6.72 -7.06 -3.15
N ILE A 77 -6.59 -6.06 -4.02
CA ILE A 77 -6.81 -4.66 -3.69
C ILE A 77 -8.32 -4.39 -3.66
N ARG A 78 -8.83 -4.04 -2.48
CA ARG A 78 -10.28 -3.90 -2.25
C ARG A 78 -10.83 -2.53 -2.60
N GLN A 79 -10.09 -1.47 -2.27
CA GLN A 79 -10.50 -0.08 -2.48
C GLN A 79 -9.29 0.84 -2.31
N ASN A 80 -9.45 2.08 -2.76
CA ASN A 80 -8.63 3.19 -2.29
C ASN A 80 -8.99 3.55 -0.84
N CYS A 81 -8.05 4.15 -0.12
CA CYS A 81 -8.32 4.76 1.18
C CYS A 81 -7.65 6.13 1.23
N MET A 82 -8.30 7.07 1.90
CA MET A 82 -7.76 8.41 2.10
C MET A 82 -6.87 8.42 3.35
N LEU A 83 -5.63 8.88 3.17
CA LEU A 83 -4.67 9.09 4.23
C LEU A 83 -4.58 10.57 4.57
N VAL A 84 -4.65 10.89 5.86
CA VAL A 84 -4.52 12.25 6.38
C VAL A 84 -3.26 12.31 7.24
N PRO A 85 -2.32 13.24 7.02
CA PRO A 85 -1.13 13.37 7.87
C PRO A 85 -1.51 13.50 9.35
N SER A 86 -0.91 12.69 10.23
CA SER A 86 -1.27 12.68 11.66
C SER A 86 -0.45 13.64 12.53
N LYS A 87 0.54 14.32 11.94
CA LYS A 87 1.39 15.29 12.65
C LYS A 87 0.61 16.57 12.97
N LYS A 88 0.80 17.09 14.20
CA LYS A 88 0.24 18.37 14.64
C LYS A 88 0.82 19.59 13.90
N SER A 89 2.10 19.54 13.51
CA SER A 89 2.74 20.59 12.72
C SER A 89 2.85 20.16 11.26
N TRP A 90 2.24 20.94 10.37
CA TRP A 90 2.36 20.77 8.93
C TRP A 90 3.77 21.13 8.48
N ASP A 91 4.40 20.27 7.68
CA ASP A 91 5.68 20.60 7.08
C ASP A 91 5.49 21.34 5.75
N LYS A 92 6.13 22.50 5.61
CA LYS A 92 5.92 23.39 4.46
C LYS A 92 6.45 22.83 3.15
N HIS A 93 7.39 21.89 3.19
CA HIS A 93 7.93 21.24 1.99
C HIS A 93 7.07 20.08 1.48
N TRP A 94 6.06 19.64 2.26
CA TRP A 94 5.15 18.60 1.81
C TRP A 94 4.26 19.09 0.68
N ASN A 95 4.23 18.28 -0.37
CA ASN A 95 3.39 18.43 -1.54
C ASN A 95 2.84 17.06 -1.95
N SER A 96 2.04 17.04 -3.00
CA SER A 96 1.36 15.81 -3.43
C SER A 96 2.32 14.70 -3.88
N ASP A 97 3.54 15.04 -4.28
CA ASP A 97 4.51 14.09 -4.82
C ASP A 97 5.33 13.40 -3.71
N ASN A 98 5.64 14.12 -2.63
CA ASN A 98 6.55 13.63 -1.59
C ASN A 98 5.87 13.25 -0.26
N ILE A 99 4.66 13.72 0.01
CA ILE A 99 4.05 13.55 1.34
C ILE A 99 3.92 12.08 1.76
N LEU A 100 3.67 11.18 0.81
CA LEU A 100 3.55 9.74 1.07
C LEU A 100 4.90 9.04 1.33
N ASP A 101 6.02 9.68 0.99
CA ASP A 101 7.38 9.21 1.28
C ASP A 101 7.95 9.86 2.55
N GLU A 102 7.63 11.13 2.81
CA GLU A 102 8.24 11.93 3.88
C GLU A 102 7.42 11.98 5.18
N CYS A 103 6.10 11.84 5.11
CA CYS A 103 5.27 11.91 6.31
C CYS A 103 5.40 10.59 7.10
N PRO A 104 5.79 10.65 8.40
CA PRO A 104 6.08 9.45 9.17
C PRO A 104 4.83 8.66 9.56
N SER A 105 3.65 9.29 9.54
CA SER A 105 2.43 8.66 10.03
C SER A 105 1.16 9.35 9.55
N PHE A 106 0.14 8.55 9.27
CA PHE A 106 -1.15 8.97 8.74
C PHE A 106 -2.31 8.45 9.58
N PHE A 107 -3.42 9.16 9.56
CA PHE A 107 -4.73 8.62 9.90
C PHE A 107 -5.40 8.08 8.64
N VAL A 108 -6.02 6.91 8.74
CA VAL A 108 -6.85 6.35 7.67
C VAL A 108 -8.29 6.79 7.88
N ASN A 109 -8.84 7.50 6.90
CA ASN A 109 -10.22 7.96 6.94
C ASN A 109 -11.18 6.78 6.72
N ASN A 110 -11.76 6.27 7.80
CA ASN A 110 -12.77 5.21 7.81
C ASN A 110 -14.18 5.72 7.49
N LEU A 111 -14.41 7.03 7.38
CA LEU A 111 -15.72 7.65 7.14
C LEU A 111 -15.93 8.07 5.69
N GLN A 112 -14.94 7.86 4.81
CA GLN A 112 -15.00 8.31 3.42
C GLN A 112 -16.16 7.67 2.64
N THR A 113 -16.43 6.37 2.87
CA THR A 113 -17.53 5.65 2.25
C THR A 113 -18.12 4.62 3.20
N LYS A 114 -19.34 4.15 2.94
CA LYS A 114 -19.95 3.01 3.67
C LYS A 114 -19.06 1.77 3.65
N TYR A 115 -18.39 1.51 2.52
CA TYR A 115 -17.52 0.35 2.37
C TYR A 115 -16.22 0.51 3.20
N SER A 116 -15.66 1.71 3.26
CA SER A 116 -14.53 2.04 4.14
C SER A 116 -14.90 1.82 5.61
N TYR A 117 -16.09 2.24 6.02
CA TYR A 117 -16.60 2.00 7.38
C TYR A 117 -16.68 0.50 7.70
N GLN A 118 -17.23 -0.32 6.80
CA GLN A 118 -17.39 -1.76 7.00
C GLN A 118 -16.10 -2.59 7.01
N THR A 119 -15.02 -2.08 6.42
CA THR A 119 -13.79 -2.86 6.19
C THR A 119 -12.59 -2.39 7.00
N ILE A 120 -12.69 -1.20 7.60
CA ILE A 120 -11.64 -0.58 8.43
C ILE A 120 -12.04 -0.56 9.91
N TYR A 121 -13.33 -0.37 10.22
CA TYR A 121 -13.89 -0.52 11.56
C TYR A 121 -14.12 -2.01 11.88
#